data_AF-A0A0G1Z0D7-F1
#
_entry.id   AF-A0A0G1Z0D7-F1
#
_cell.length_a   1.000
_cell.length_b   1.000
_cell.length_c   1.000
_cell.angle_alpha   90.00
_cell.angle_beta   90.00
_cell.angle_gamma   90.00
#
_symmetry.space_group_name_H-M   'P 1'
#
loop_
_entity.id
_entity.type
_entity.pdbx_description
1 polymer ?
#
loop_
_entity_poly.entity_id
_entity_poly.type
_entity_poly.pdbx_seq_one_letter_code
_entity_poly.pdbx_strand_id
1 'polypeptide(L)'
;MVLSLLPKAPFMSPWGVGTYHRVEITATEAEIIKYARNVHFARKVNFANLLAALANKLGVDYEHIRLGMAADFRIGDSHLDVTHGGYRGFGGYCLPKDLDALIAHLERRGFSDGAELLKADRDFNKKLLKQQGLTLEEVSVHDAEWIRKRATKTGGAN
;
A
#
# COMPACT_ATOMS: atom_id res chain seq x y z
N MET A 1 24.53 14.62 -13.03
CA MET A 1 24.30 15.25 -11.71
C MET A 1 23.66 14.21 -10.80
N VAL A 2 24.41 13.68 -9.84
CA VAL A 2 23.91 12.78 -8.80
C VAL A 2 23.35 13.66 -7.67
N LEU A 3 22.07 13.52 -7.34
CA LEU A 3 21.45 14.24 -6.23
C LEU A 3 21.94 13.61 -4.91
N SER A 4 22.84 14.31 -4.23
CA SER A 4 23.49 13.94 -2.97
C SER A 4 22.55 14.14 -1.76
N LEU A 5 21.34 13.59 -1.80
CA LEU A 5 20.28 13.93 -0.84
C LEU A 5 20.08 12.93 0.31
N LEU A 6 20.70 11.74 0.28
CA LEU A 6 20.55 10.76 1.37
C LEU A 6 21.86 10.05 1.74
N PRO A 7 22.14 9.82 3.04
CA PRO A 7 23.25 8.96 3.46
C PRO A 7 22.99 7.49 3.06
N LYS A 8 24.06 6.74 2.79
CA LYS A 8 24.01 5.31 2.45
C LYS A 8 23.40 4.51 3.62
N ALA A 9 22.10 4.24 3.56
CA ALA A 9 21.39 3.46 4.57
C ALA A 9 21.06 2.05 4.04
N PRO A 10 21.29 0.99 4.82
CA PRO A 10 21.00 -0.39 4.42
C PRO A 10 19.48 -0.64 4.36
N PHE A 11 19.06 -1.44 3.38
CA PHE A 11 17.68 -1.87 3.20
C PHE A 11 17.31 -3.05 4.13
N MET A 12 16.11 -3.02 4.71
CA MET A 12 15.62 -3.92 5.78
C MET A 12 14.52 -4.87 5.29
N SER A 13 14.51 -6.12 5.79
CA SER A 13 13.43 -7.12 5.58
C SER A 13 12.82 -7.55 6.93
N PRO A 14 11.54 -7.96 7.02
CA PRO A 14 10.82 -8.09 8.29
C PRO A 14 10.81 -9.48 8.95
N TRP A 15 11.58 -10.49 8.50
CA TRP A 15 11.48 -11.86 9.06
C TRP A 15 12.80 -12.48 9.50
N GLY A 16 12.86 -12.90 10.77
CA GLY A 16 13.83 -13.87 11.31
C GLY A 16 14.80 -13.31 12.36
N VAL A 17 14.73 -13.83 13.59
CA VAL A 17 15.73 -13.58 14.66
C VAL A 17 17.07 -14.16 14.19
N GLY A 18 18.04 -13.30 13.86
CA GLY A 18 19.46 -13.68 13.78
C GLY A 18 20.13 -13.71 12.41
N THR A 19 19.46 -13.41 11.29
CA THR A 19 20.12 -13.32 9.97
C THR A 19 19.96 -11.93 9.37
N TYR A 20 20.68 -10.96 9.94
CA TYR A 20 20.85 -9.64 9.35
C TYR A 20 21.77 -9.76 8.13
N HIS A 21 21.21 -9.68 6.93
CA HIS A 21 22.01 -9.54 5.71
C HIS A 21 22.15 -8.06 5.39
N ARG A 22 23.32 -7.49 5.69
CA ARG A 22 23.67 -6.15 5.22
C ARG A 22 23.78 -6.19 3.70
N VAL A 23 22.93 -5.41 3.03
CA VAL A 23 23.02 -5.18 1.59
C VAL A 23 23.59 -3.79 1.37
N GLU A 24 24.72 -3.71 0.67
CA GLU A 24 25.29 -2.43 0.23
C GLU A 24 24.67 -2.03 -1.10
N ILE A 25 24.09 -0.83 -1.14
CA ILE A 25 23.39 -0.28 -2.31
C ILE A 25 23.80 1.19 -2.51
N THR A 26 23.61 1.68 -3.73
CA THR A 26 23.73 3.08 -4.10
C THR A 26 22.52 3.89 -3.61
N ALA A 27 22.65 5.22 -3.58
CA ALA A 27 21.56 6.11 -3.19
C ALA A 27 20.34 5.98 -4.14
N THR A 28 20.59 5.87 -5.45
CA THR A 28 19.53 5.72 -6.45
C THR A 28 18.78 4.39 -6.28
N GLU A 29 19.47 3.30 -5.97
CA GLU A 29 18.81 2.02 -5.67
C GLU A 29 17.96 2.13 -4.41
N ALA A 30 18.45 2.78 -3.35
CA ALA A 30 17.68 2.97 -2.12
C ALA A 30 16.37 3.76 -2.36
N GLU A 31 16.41 4.81 -3.19
CA GLU A 31 15.22 5.57 -3.59
C GLU A 31 14.22 4.69 -4.33
N ILE A 32 14.66 3.94 -5.34
CA ILE A 32 13.79 3.04 -6.11
C ILE A 32 13.15 2.00 -5.19
N ILE A 33 13.95 1.40 -4.31
CA ILE A 33 13.49 0.39 -3.37
C ILE A 33 12.40 0.96 -2.42
N LYS A 34 12.53 2.20 -1.97
CA LYS A 34 11.50 2.87 -1.14
C LYS A 34 10.17 2.98 -1.87
N TYR A 35 10.15 3.44 -3.12
CA TYR A 35 8.93 3.52 -3.92
C TYR A 35 8.37 2.13 -4.24
N ALA A 36 9.24 1.20 -4.68
CA ALA A 36 8.84 -0.15 -5.05
C ALA A 36 8.17 -0.89 -3.89
N ARG A 37 8.71 -0.77 -2.67
CA ARG A 37 8.13 -1.39 -1.46
C ARG A 37 6.71 -0.87 -1.17
N ASN A 38 6.52 0.45 -1.16
CA ASN A 38 5.20 1.02 -0.85
C ASN A 38 4.17 0.71 -1.94
N VAL A 39 4.58 0.75 -3.22
CA VAL A 39 3.71 0.40 -4.34
C VAL A 39 3.33 -1.08 -4.30
N HIS A 40 4.27 -1.96 -3.95
CA HIS A 40 3.98 -3.39 -3.76
C HIS A 40 2.98 -3.61 -2.62
N PHE A 41 3.11 -2.89 -1.51
CA PHE A 41 2.14 -2.96 -0.41
C PHE A 41 0.75 -2.45 -0.81
N ALA A 42 0.67 -1.35 -1.56
CA ALA A 42 -0.59 -0.86 -2.12
C ALA A 42 -1.27 -1.91 -3.00
N ARG A 43 -0.49 -2.60 -3.86
CA ARG A 43 -0.97 -3.74 -4.68
C ARG A 43 -1.47 -4.89 -3.81
N LYS A 44 -0.76 -5.27 -2.75
CA LYS A 44 -1.21 -6.35 -1.84
C LYS A 44 -2.56 -6.03 -1.21
N VAL A 45 -2.75 -4.80 -0.71
CA VAL A 45 -4.03 -4.35 -0.13
C VAL A 45 -5.18 -4.37 -1.15
N ASN A 46 -4.90 -3.92 -2.38
CA ASN A 46 -5.88 -4.00 -3.48
C ASN A 46 -6.26 -5.45 -3.78
N PHE A 47 -5.27 -6.33 -3.89
CA PHE A 47 -5.51 -7.74 -4.20
C PHE A 47 -6.28 -8.46 -3.09
N ALA A 48 -5.94 -8.19 -1.82
CA ALA A 48 -6.69 -8.63 -0.65
C ALA A 48 -8.17 -8.19 -0.74
N ASN A 49 -8.42 -6.91 -1.07
CA ASN A 49 -9.77 -6.39 -1.22
C ASN A 49 -10.55 -7.04 -2.37
N LEU A 50 -9.88 -7.33 -3.49
CA LEU A 50 -10.44 -8.08 -4.61
C LEU A 50 -10.86 -9.49 -4.17
N LEU A 51 -9.97 -10.21 -3.48
CA LEU A 51 -10.24 -11.56 -2.98
C LEU A 51 -11.37 -11.57 -1.95
N ALA A 52 -11.46 -10.57 -1.09
CA ALA A 52 -12.57 -10.43 -0.14
C ALA A 52 -13.91 -10.20 -0.85
N ALA A 53 -13.93 -9.42 -1.94
CA ALA A 53 -15.14 -9.26 -2.75
C ALA A 53 -15.55 -10.57 -3.43
N LEU A 54 -14.57 -11.36 -3.90
CA LEU A 54 -14.80 -12.69 -4.46
C LEU A 54 -15.32 -13.67 -3.39
N ALA A 55 -14.71 -13.69 -2.21
CA ALA A 55 -15.09 -14.52 -1.09
C ALA A 55 -16.56 -14.29 -0.69
N ASN A 56 -16.95 -13.01 -0.57
CA ASN A 56 -18.34 -12.62 -0.32
C ASN A 56 -19.30 -13.14 -1.39
N LYS A 57 -18.91 -13.08 -2.68
CA LYS A 57 -19.75 -13.57 -3.79
C LYS A 57 -19.91 -15.10 -3.76
N LEU A 58 -18.90 -15.81 -3.28
CA LEU A 58 -18.89 -17.27 -3.16
C LEU A 58 -19.47 -17.78 -1.83
N GLY A 59 -19.77 -16.89 -0.88
CA GLY A 59 -20.24 -17.28 0.46
C GLY A 59 -19.17 -17.94 1.32
N VAL A 60 -17.89 -17.66 1.06
CA VAL A 60 -16.76 -18.19 1.84
C VAL A 60 -16.12 -17.11 2.68
N ASP A 61 -15.48 -17.51 3.78
CA ASP A 61 -14.81 -16.58 4.69
C ASP A 61 -13.44 -16.14 4.14
N TYR A 62 -13.27 -14.82 4.01
CA TYR A 62 -12.01 -14.23 3.60
C TYR A 62 -10.88 -14.49 4.60
N GLU A 63 -11.14 -14.58 5.89
CA GLU A 63 -10.08 -14.79 6.89
C GLU A 63 -9.38 -16.13 6.70
N HIS A 64 -10.12 -17.18 6.32
CA HIS A 64 -9.51 -18.46 5.96
C HIS A 64 -8.63 -18.35 4.70
N ILE A 65 -9.04 -17.57 3.70
CA ILE A 65 -8.24 -17.31 2.49
C ILE A 65 -6.98 -16.52 2.86
N ARG A 66 -7.12 -15.48 3.68
CA ARG A 66 -6.02 -14.63 4.16
C ARG A 66 -4.97 -15.45 4.89
N LEU A 67 -5.38 -16.27 5.86
CA LEU A 67 -4.51 -17.17 6.62
C LEU A 67 -3.84 -18.21 5.72
N GLY A 68 -4.58 -18.80 4.77
CA GLY A 68 -4.05 -19.75 3.80
C GLY A 68 -2.97 -19.14 2.90
N MET A 69 -3.17 -17.90 2.45
CA MET A 69 -2.15 -17.16 1.69
C MET A 69 -0.95 -16.76 2.55
N ALA A 70 -1.18 -16.30 3.78
CA ALA A 70 -0.14 -15.88 4.70
C ALA A 70 0.78 -17.03 5.14
N ALA A 71 0.26 -18.26 5.16
CA ALA A 71 1.04 -19.46 5.48
C ALA A 71 2.15 -19.75 4.46
N ASP A 72 2.05 -19.25 3.23
CA ASP A 72 3.15 -19.30 2.27
C ASP A 72 4.17 -18.19 2.58
N PHE A 73 5.37 -18.58 3.04
CA PHE A 73 6.43 -17.65 3.43
C PHE A 73 6.86 -16.70 2.30
N ARG A 74 6.62 -17.05 1.02
CA ARG A 74 6.94 -16.20 -0.13
C ARG A 74 5.97 -15.01 -0.25
N ILE A 75 4.76 -15.15 0.29
CA ILE A 75 3.73 -14.12 0.33
C ILE A 75 3.82 -13.35 1.66
N GLY A 76 3.82 -14.11 2.75
CA GLY A 76 3.81 -13.62 4.13
C GLY A 76 2.53 -12.86 4.52
N ASP A 77 2.37 -12.64 5.82
CA ASP A 77 1.14 -12.12 6.42
C ASP A 77 0.89 -10.61 6.17
N SER A 78 1.95 -9.85 5.89
CA SER A 78 1.84 -8.38 5.79
C SER A 78 0.93 -7.90 4.64
N HIS A 79 0.13 -6.87 4.89
CA HIS A 79 -0.70 -6.17 3.89
C HIS A 79 -1.74 -7.06 3.17
N LEU A 80 -2.22 -8.11 3.85
CA LEU A 80 -3.36 -8.91 3.41
C LEU A 80 -4.66 -8.53 4.12
N ASP A 81 -4.62 -7.59 5.07
CA ASP A 81 -5.82 -7.12 5.75
C ASP A 81 -6.65 -6.21 4.85
N VAL A 82 -7.96 -6.44 4.84
CA VAL A 82 -8.92 -5.75 3.96
C VAL A 82 -9.36 -4.43 4.56
N THR A 83 -9.40 -4.34 5.89
CA THR A 83 -9.81 -3.16 6.64
C THR A 83 -8.60 -2.52 7.32
N HIS A 84 -8.42 -1.22 7.08
CA HIS A 84 -7.40 -0.41 7.72
C HIS A 84 -8.04 0.87 8.23
N GLY A 85 -7.87 1.23 9.51
CA GLY A 85 -8.50 2.44 10.07
C GLY A 85 -10.03 2.50 9.90
N GLY A 86 -10.70 1.33 9.87
CA GLY A 86 -12.15 1.21 9.70
C GLY A 86 -12.69 1.46 8.28
N TYR A 87 -11.85 1.40 7.24
CA TYR A 87 -12.27 1.47 5.84
C TYR A 87 -11.54 0.42 5.00
N ARG A 88 -12.05 0.17 3.79
CA ARG A 88 -11.47 -0.73 2.79
C ARG A 88 -10.66 0.02 1.75
N GLY A 89 -9.55 -0.57 1.31
CA GLY A 89 -8.57 0.04 0.43
C GLY A 89 -7.36 0.57 1.20
N PHE A 90 -6.31 0.96 0.48
CA PHE A 90 -5.14 1.58 1.08
C PHE A 90 -5.31 3.10 1.21
N GLY A 91 -4.66 3.66 2.22
CA GLY A 91 -4.50 5.09 2.44
C GLY A 91 -3.24 5.35 3.24
N GLY A 92 -3.33 6.24 4.21
CA GLY A 92 -2.17 6.75 4.95
C GLY A 92 -1.32 7.68 4.09
N TYR A 93 -0.39 8.38 4.73
CA TYR A 93 0.44 9.38 4.04
C TYR A 93 1.37 8.79 2.97
N CYS A 94 1.83 7.55 3.16
CA CYS A 94 2.96 7.00 2.42
C CYS A 94 2.55 6.27 1.12
N LEU A 95 1.51 5.44 1.12
CA LEU A 95 1.21 4.56 -0.01
C LEU A 95 0.68 5.33 -1.23
N PRO A 96 -0.37 6.17 -1.09
CA PRO A 96 -0.92 6.92 -2.23
C PRO A 96 0.12 7.86 -2.86
N LYS A 97 0.86 8.59 -2.01
CA LYS A 97 1.89 9.54 -2.43
C LYS A 97 3.01 8.85 -3.22
N ASP A 98 3.54 7.73 -2.72
CA ASP A 98 4.65 7.04 -3.38
C ASP A 98 4.18 6.33 -4.67
N LEU A 99 2.92 5.88 -4.73
CA LEU A 99 2.33 5.34 -5.95
C LEU A 99 2.21 6.40 -7.05
N ASP A 100 1.62 7.57 -6.74
CA ASP A 100 1.49 8.66 -7.70
C ASP A 100 2.85 9.20 -8.16
N ALA A 101 3.82 9.28 -7.23
CA ALA A 101 5.19 9.68 -7.56
C ALA A 101 5.87 8.70 -8.54
N LEU A 102 5.68 7.39 -8.34
CA LEU A 102 6.26 6.37 -9.24
C LEU A 102 5.57 6.39 -10.61
N ILE A 103 4.25 6.54 -10.67
CA ILE A 103 3.50 6.71 -11.93
C ILE A 103 4.09 7.87 -12.73
N ALA A 104 4.18 9.06 -12.12
CA ALA A 104 4.72 10.25 -12.77
C ALA A 104 6.19 10.08 -13.20
N HIS A 105 6.97 9.32 -12.44
CA HIS A 105 8.35 9.01 -12.81
C HIS A 105 8.41 8.11 -14.05
N LEU A 106 7.60 7.06 -14.12
CA LEU A 106 7.54 6.14 -15.26
C LEU A 106 7.10 6.86 -16.54
N GLU A 107 6.08 7.71 -16.46
CA GLU A 107 5.60 8.51 -17.59
C GLU A 107 6.69 9.43 -18.16
N ARG A 108 7.40 10.16 -17.29
CA ARG A 108 8.51 11.04 -17.72
C ARG A 108 9.67 10.28 -18.37
N ARG A 109 9.77 8.98 -18.13
CA ARG A 109 10.83 8.11 -18.65
C ARG A 109 10.37 7.27 -19.84
N GLY A 110 9.12 7.43 -20.31
CA GLY A 110 8.57 6.70 -21.45
C GLY A 110 8.13 5.26 -21.15
N PHE A 111 7.98 4.88 -19.88
CA PHE A 111 7.50 3.55 -19.47
C PHE A 111 5.96 3.54 -19.36
N SER A 112 5.28 3.70 -20.49
CA SER A 112 3.82 3.84 -20.56
C SER A 112 3.07 2.64 -19.98
N ASP A 113 3.44 1.41 -20.35
CA ASP A 113 2.77 0.19 -19.87
C ASP A 113 2.91 0.01 -18.35
N GLY A 114 4.09 0.34 -17.82
CA GLY A 114 4.35 0.31 -16.38
C GLY A 114 3.51 1.36 -15.64
N ALA A 115 3.39 2.56 -16.19
CA ALA A 115 2.54 3.61 -15.63
C ALA A 115 1.05 3.21 -15.68
N GLU A 116 0.59 2.60 -16.77
CA GLU A 116 -0.79 2.11 -16.91
C GLU A 116 -1.13 1.06 -15.86
N LEU A 117 -0.24 0.10 -15.63
CA LEU A 117 -0.40 -0.90 -14.58
C LEU A 117 -0.60 -0.26 -13.20
N LEU A 118 0.22 0.74 -12.85
CA LEU A 118 0.12 1.41 -11.55
C LEU A 118 -1.09 2.35 -11.45
N LYS A 119 -1.53 2.95 -12.57
CA LYS A 119 -2.79 3.70 -12.62
C LYS A 119 -3.99 2.78 -12.35
N ALA A 120 -3.98 1.56 -12.89
CA ALA A 120 -5.03 0.59 -12.60
C ALA A 120 -5.13 0.28 -11.09
N ASP A 121 -4.00 0.15 -10.40
CA ASP A 121 -3.97 -0.01 -8.94
C ASP A 121 -4.59 1.18 -8.22
N ARG A 122 -4.20 2.40 -8.59
CA ARG A 122 -4.75 3.63 -8.01
C ARG A 122 -6.26 3.73 -8.24
N ASP A 123 -6.70 3.46 -9.46
CA ASP A 123 -8.09 3.62 -9.86
C ASP A 123 -8.99 2.57 -9.21
N PHE A 124 -8.48 1.34 -9.02
CA PHE A 124 -9.15 0.32 -8.23
C PHE A 124 -9.37 0.79 -6.78
N ASN A 125 -8.33 1.34 -6.15
CA ASN A 125 -8.42 1.86 -4.78
C ASN A 125 -9.41 3.03 -4.67
N LYS A 126 -9.37 3.97 -5.62
CA LYS A 126 -10.34 5.09 -5.68
C LYS A 126 -11.79 4.60 -5.77
N LYS A 127 -12.05 3.53 -6.54
CA LYS A 127 -13.40 2.92 -6.62
C LYS A 127 -13.82 2.33 -5.27
N LEU A 128 -12.93 1.61 -4.58
CA LEU A 128 -13.21 1.05 -3.25
C LEU A 128 -13.53 2.14 -2.21
N LEU A 129 -12.75 3.23 -2.19
CA LEU A 129 -12.98 4.35 -1.28
C LEU A 129 -14.32 5.03 -1.59
N LYS A 130 -14.61 5.28 -2.87
CA LYS A 130 -15.86 5.92 -3.31
C LYS A 130 -17.11 5.13 -2.90
N GLN A 131 -17.06 3.79 -2.92
CA GLN A 131 -18.15 2.93 -2.45
C GLN A 131 -18.49 3.14 -0.96
N GLN A 132 -17.55 3.69 -0.19
CA GLN A 132 -17.69 3.97 1.24
C GLN A 132 -17.91 5.47 1.51
N GLY A 133 -18.10 6.29 0.46
CA GLY A 133 -18.23 7.74 0.58
C GLY A 133 -16.92 8.44 0.95
N LEU A 134 -15.77 7.82 0.68
CA LEU A 134 -14.44 8.36 0.98
C LEU A 134 -13.70 8.75 -0.30
N THR A 135 -12.79 9.71 -0.15
CA THR A 135 -11.83 10.10 -1.19
C THR A 135 -10.41 9.65 -0.82
N LEU A 136 -9.52 9.59 -1.82
CA LEU A 136 -8.12 9.22 -1.57
C LEU A 136 -7.44 10.30 -0.72
N GLU A 137 -7.75 11.56 -0.98
CA GLU A 137 -7.21 12.72 -0.30
C GLU A 137 -7.58 12.73 1.19
N GLU A 138 -8.81 12.35 1.52
CA GLU A 138 -9.27 12.22 2.91
C GLU A 138 -8.46 11.17 3.68
N VAL A 139 -8.23 10.01 3.08
CA VAL A 139 -7.53 8.90 3.75
C VAL A 139 -6.00 9.00 3.64
N SER A 140 -5.46 9.95 2.87
CA SER A 140 -4.01 10.15 2.64
C SER A 140 -3.36 11.09 3.66
N VAL A 141 -3.81 11.06 4.91
CA VAL A 141 -3.21 11.79 6.03
C VAL A 141 -2.47 10.84 6.97
N HIS A 142 -1.83 11.36 8.02
CA HIS A 142 -1.26 10.47 9.04
C HIS A 142 -2.38 9.68 9.75
N ASP A 143 -2.16 8.39 10.00
CA ASP A 143 -3.19 7.49 10.53
C ASP A 143 -3.83 8.02 11.83
N ALA A 144 -3.02 8.56 12.74
CA ALA A 144 -3.51 9.17 13.98
C ALA A 144 -4.39 10.40 13.74
N GLU A 145 -4.08 11.19 12.71
CA GLU A 145 -4.87 12.34 12.30
C GLU A 145 -6.20 11.90 11.66
N TRP A 146 -6.15 10.87 10.80
CA TRP A 146 -7.32 10.28 10.18
C TRP A 146 -8.32 9.74 11.22
N ILE A 147 -7.81 8.95 12.17
CA ILE A 147 -8.63 8.35 13.23
C ILE A 147 -9.31 9.45 14.06
N ARG A 148 -8.58 10.52 14.42
CA ARG A 148 -9.15 11.67 15.13
C ARG A 148 -10.23 12.38 14.32
N LYS A 149 -9.97 12.70 13.04
CA LYS A 149 -10.94 13.34 12.14
C LYS A 149 -12.22 12.52 11.97
N ARG A 150 -12.10 11.18 11.96
CA ARG A 150 -13.26 10.30 11.87
C ARG A 150 -14.05 10.25 13.16
N ALA A 151 -13.37 10.14 14.31
CA ALA A 151 -14.01 10.15 15.62
C ALA A 151 -14.83 11.44 15.86
N THR A 152 -14.31 12.60 15.44
CA THR A 152 -15.03 13.88 15.54
C THR A 152 -16.22 13.97 14.59
N LYS A 153 -16.14 13.42 13.36
CA LYS A 153 -17.28 13.34 12.42
C LYS A 153 -18.43 12.47 12.96
N THR A 154 -18.13 11.36 13.64
CA THR A 154 -19.16 10.47 14.24
C THR A 154 -19.76 10.98 15.55
N GLY A 155 -19.06 11.86 16.27
CA GLY A 155 -19.52 12.39 17.57
C GLY A 155 -20.48 13.60 17.48
N GLY A 156 -20.82 14.07 16.27
CA GLY A 156 -21.71 15.21 16.03
C GLY A 156 -23.15 14.86 15.71
N ALA A 157 -23.54 13.59 15.82
CA ALA A 157 -24.91 13.12 15.65
C ALA A 157 -25.43 12.59 16.99
N ASN A 158 -25.84 13.50 17.87
CA ASN A 158 -26.72 13.26 19.01
C ASN A 158 -27.61 14.49 19.18
#